data_AF-A0A0G4GAS8-F1
#
_entry.id   AF-A0A0G4GAS8-F1
#
_cell.length_a   1.000
_cell.length_b   1.000
_cell.length_c   1.000
_cell.angle_alpha   90.00
_cell.angle_beta   90.00
_cell.angle_gamma   90.00
#
_symmetry.space_group_name_H-M   'P 1'
#
loop_
_entity.id
_entity.type
_entity.pdbx_description
1 polymer ?
#
loop_
_entity_poly.entity_id
_entity_poly.type
_entity_poly.pdbx_seq_one_letter_code
_entity_poly.pdbx_strand_id
1 'polypeptide(L)'
;MVTVCLAVECASRVLPMRKILSRGCKRGLCTFVPLSPAHRGGDGKQRRRLTASPFTNSLRRKAVDAAPPFSSNLAHSLSFGAAGEEGWRDRCQTGVHLCIGVFDGCHLGHQLLFETVRRQAASDAGATLCLTFDPHPDSVIRAMKVEKEKEKSGGQTHNEIADKTQGTDYSAELIWPLERRIRTLTDRENFDAVSVDTFDQDYAKQTPEDFLQRIFLRFPSLKSVTVGEDFVFGARAQGNVEILQEICSRRGIDVLCVGDLKWNGSRVSSSTIRRRLREGQVGDAAKLLGIPSFSLSGKFVSGKRLGRTIGFPTLNIRWTPQCSPRFGVYAVELKPWHVGGEGLPGVANFGLRPTVNDADPEPLLEVHLLEPQGEAGEGQADGQQSSRSSTLPYLSAEEGHGAAVALLDFLRPEKKFNSLDELKEQLKTDCQRAKEVHEARRSAGFLPAFKSQFK
;
A
#
# COMPACT_ATOMS: atom_id res chain seq x y z
N MET A 1 -0.33 -38.28 25.49
CA MET A 1 1.03 -38.10 26.03
C MET A 1 1.57 -36.77 25.53
N VAL A 2 1.62 -35.81 26.45
CA VAL A 2 2.34 -34.51 26.45
C VAL A 2 2.25 -33.61 25.21
N THR A 3 1.33 -32.65 25.30
CA THR A 3 1.35 -31.35 24.60
C THR A 3 1.78 -30.30 25.64
N VAL A 4 2.82 -29.51 25.37
CA VAL A 4 3.26 -28.40 26.23
C VAL A 4 2.72 -27.08 25.66
N CYS A 5 1.73 -26.50 26.36
CA CYS A 5 1.33 -25.10 26.22
C CYS A 5 2.17 -24.25 27.19
N LEU A 6 2.78 -23.17 26.68
CA LEU A 6 3.32 -22.09 27.51
C LEU A 6 2.35 -20.92 27.49
N ALA A 7 1.59 -20.79 28.57
CA ALA A 7 0.90 -19.57 28.95
C ALA A 7 1.88 -18.65 29.68
N VAL A 8 1.91 -17.37 29.33
CA VAL A 8 2.56 -16.33 30.14
C VAL A 8 1.45 -15.41 30.65
N GLU A 9 1.09 -15.61 31.92
CA GLU A 9 0.38 -14.64 32.75
C GLU A 9 1.29 -13.45 33.03
N CYS A 10 0.75 -12.23 33.01
CA CYS A 10 1.34 -11.15 33.81
C CYS A 10 0.23 -10.33 34.47
N ALA A 11 0.35 -10.26 35.79
CA ALA A 11 -0.68 -9.94 36.74
C ALA A 11 -0.88 -8.43 36.95
N SER A 12 -2.13 -8.08 37.26
CA SER A 12 -2.57 -6.81 37.82
C SER A 12 -1.96 -6.56 39.20
N ARG A 13 -1.45 -5.33 39.46
CA ARG A 13 -1.36 -4.79 40.82
C ARG A 13 -1.68 -3.30 40.85
N VAL A 14 -2.57 -2.98 41.79
CA VAL A 14 -3.17 -1.69 42.13
C VAL A 14 -2.46 -1.12 43.39
N LEU A 15 -2.52 0.21 43.54
CA LEU A 15 -2.42 1.05 44.78
C LEU A 15 -1.06 1.72 45.11
N PRO A 16 -1.03 2.85 45.88
CA PRO A 16 -2.03 3.91 46.07
C PRO A 16 -1.48 5.36 46.04
N MET A 17 -2.37 6.35 45.86
CA MET A 17 -2.14 7.77 46.14
C MET A 17 -2.05 8.08 47.65
N ARG A 18 -1.12 8.96 48.05
CA ARG A 18 -1.25 9.84 49.23
C ARG A 18 -0.67 11.24 48.99
N LYS A 19 -1.36 12.21 49.59
CA LYS A 19 -1.29 13.67 49.51
C LYS A 19 0.05 14.28 49.99
N ILE A 20 0.49 15.35 49.34
CA ILE A 20 1.18 16.49 49.97
C ILE A 20 0.64 17.81 49.37
N LEU A 21 0.44 18.79 50.24
CA LEU A 21 -0.27 20.05 50.08
C LEU A 21 0.58 21.21 49.51
N SER A 22 -0.13 22.12 48.83
CA SER A 22 0.00 23.59 48.85
C SER A 22 1.06 24.30 47.98
N ARG A 23 0.59 25.05 46.97
CA ARG A 23 0.53 26.52 46.87
C ARG A 23 0.57 26.96 45.38
N GLY A 24 -0.30 27.88 44.97
CA GLY A 24 -0.07 28.68 43.74
C GLY A 24 -1.21 28.89 42.74
N CYS A 25 -2.37 29.36 43.20
CA CYS A 25 -3.33 30.27 42.55
C CYS A 25 -3.04 30.78 41.10
N LYS A 26 -3.97 30.58 40.14
CA LYS A 26 -4.93 31.60 39.60
C LYS A 26 -5.66 31.13 38.31
N ARG A 27 -7.01 31.10 38.41
CA ARG A 27 -8.09 31.53 37.47
C ARG A 27 -8.03 31.12 35.98
N GLY A 28 -9.09 30.66 35.30
CA GLY A 28 -10.54 30.54 35.58
C GLY A 28 -11.20 29.60 34.53
N LEU A 29 -12.03 28.67 34.98
CA LEU A 29 -13.51 28.67 34.95
C LEU A 29 -14.15 28.40 33.57
N CYS A 30 -14.43 27.12 33.30
CA CYS A 30 -15.60 26.66 32.55
C CYS A 30 -16.65 26.21 33.58
N THR A 31 -17.87 26.75 33.56
CA THR A 31 -18.97 26.32 34.43
C THR A 31 -19.96 25.46 33.64
N PHE A 32 -20.03 24.18 34.01
CA PHE A 32 -21.20 23.32 33.82
C PHE A 32 -22.11 23.48 35.05
N VAL A 33 -23.42 23.66 34.83
CA VAL A 33 -24.46 23.66 35.88
C VAL A 33 -25.35 22.42 35.65
N PRO A 34 -25.56 21.54 36.64
CA PRO A 34 -26.66 20.60 36.63
C PRO A 34 -27.85 21.12 37.46
N LEU A 35 -29.04 20.85 36.97
CA LEU A 35 -30.33 21.18 37.58
C LEU A 35 -30.70 20.22 38.73
N SER A 36 -31.38 20.76 39.75
CA SER A 36 -32.17 20.03 40.73
C SER A 36 -33.32 20.91 41.26
N PRO A 37 -34.37 20.32 41.87
CA PRO A 37 -35.75 20.60 41.44
C PRO A 37 -36.64 21.35 42.44
N ALA A 38 -37.81 21.74 41.91
CA ALA A 38 -39.11 21.92 42.56
C ALA A 38 -39.28 23.05 43.60
N HIS A 39 -40.17 24.00 43.28
CA HIS A 39 -41.05 24.68 44.25
C HIS A 39 -42.39 25.09 43.61
N ARG A 40 -43.46 24.98 44.41
CA ARG A 40 -44.88 25.21 44.10
C ARG A 40 -45.28 26.69 44.18
N GLY A 41 -46.41 27.02 43.52
CA GLY A 41 -47.22 28.24 43.66
C GLY A 41 -47.46 28.84 42.27
N GLY A 42 -48.65 28.96 41.68
CA GLY A 42 -49.98 29.11 42.24
C GLY A 42 -50.47 30.53 41.94
N ASP A 43 -51.04 30.79 40.76
CA ASP A 43 -52.21 31.68 40.62
C ASP A 43 -52.81 31.66 39.20
N GLY A 44 -54.13 31.74 39.14
CA GLY A 44 -54.93 31.55 37.93
C GLY A 44 -55.20 32.82 37.14
N LYS A 45 -55.49 32.64 35.84
CA LYS A 45 -56.46 33.46 35.09
C LYS A 45 -56.93 32.72 33.84
N GLN A 46 -58.25 32.62 33.72
CA GLN A 46 -58.99 32.02 32.60
C GLN A 46 -58.76 32.76 31.27
N ARG A 47 -58.56 32.00 30.18
CA ARG A 47 -59.03 32.36 28.84
C ARG A 47 -59.63 31.15 28.15
N ARG A 48 -60.81 31.35 27.54
CA ARG A 48 -61.68 30.33 26.93
C ARG A 48 -61.19 29.88 25.55
N ARG A 49 -61.35 28.56 25.33
CA ARG A 49 -61.70 27.79 24.11
C ARG A 49 -60.96 28.08 22.81
N LEU A 50 -60.22 27.07 22.34
CA LEU A 50 -60.38 26.46 21.00
C LEU A 50 -60.12 24.95 21.14
N THR A 51 -61.14 24.13 20.91
CA THR A 51 -61.06 22.67 20.91
C THR A 51 -60.49 22.20 19.58
N ALA A 52 -59.24 21.73 19.57
CA ALA A 52 -58.63 21.03 18.44
C ALA A 52 -58.68 19.52 18.70
N SER A 53 -59.33 18.81 17.77
CA SER A 53 -59.37 17.35 17.66
C SER A 53 -57.96 16.77 17.48
N PRO A 54 -57.55 15.72 18.23
CA PRO A 54 -56.45 14.87 17.81
C PRO A 54 -57.00 13.82 16.84
N PHE A 55 -56.86 14.10 15.55
CA PHE A 55 -56.81 13.10 14.49
C PHE A 55 -55.72 12.08 14.87
N THR A 56 -56.11 10.92 15.38
CA THR A 56 -55.20 9.80 15.61
C THR A 56 -54.92 9.16 14.26
N ASN A 57 -53.83 9.59 13.62
CA ASN A 57 -53.35 8.97 12.40
C ASN A 57 -52.67 7.65 12.76
N SER A 58 -53.48 6.58 12.82
CA SER A 58 -52.97 5.22 12.71
C SER A 58 -52.46 5.05 11.29
N LEU A 59 -51.15 5.04 11.06
CA LEU A 59 -50.57 4.52 9.82
C LEU A 59 -49.11 4.14 10.06
N ARG A 60 -48.93 2.82 10.24
CA ARG A 60 -47.76 2.02 9.86
C ARG A 60 -46.37 2.51 10.34
N ARG A 61 -45.87 1.82 11.38
CA ARG A 61 -44.50 1.29 11.35
C ARG A 61 -44.38 0.42 10.09
N LYS A 62 -43.97 1.00 8.97
CA LYS A 62 -43.49 0.22 7.83
C LYS A 62 -42.09 -0.27 8.17
N ALA A 63 -41.87 -1.53 7.86
CA ALA A 63 -40.59 -2.21 7.90
C ALA A 63 -39.49 -1.31 7.32
N VAL A 64 -38.31 -1.41 7.90
CA VAL A 64 -37.06 -1.05 7.21
C VAL A 64 -37.03 -1.94 5.97
N ASP A 65 -37.46 -1.39 4.84
CA ASP A 65 -37.47 -2.12 3.57
C ASP A 65 -36.03 -2.57 3.30
N ALA A 66 -35.87 -3.88 3.10
CA ALA A 66 -34.58 -4.50 2.77
C ALA A 66 -33.92 -3.74 1.62
N ALA A 67 -32.63 -3.46 1.76
CA ALA A 67 -31.84 -2.82 0.73
C ALA A 67 -32.10 -3.50 -0.64
N PRO A 68 -32.26 -2.74 -1.73
CA PRO A 68 -32.55 -3.32 -3.03
C PRO A 68 -31.48 -4.36 -3.39
N PRO A 69 -31.87 -5.48 -4.05
CA PRO A 69 -30.92 -6.52 -4.41
C PRO A 69 -29.79 -5.93 -5.25
N PHE A 70 -28.57 -6.33 -4.89
CA PHE A 70 -27.33 -5.99 -5.57
C PHE A 70 -27.49 -6.17 -7.09
N SER A 71 -27.30 -5.11 -7.88
CA SER A 71 -27.42 -5.23 -9.34
C SER A 71 -26.28 -6.11 -9.86
N SER A 72 -26.60 -7.07 -10.73
CA SER A 72 -25.63 -8.02 -11.30
C SER A 72 -24.46 -7.33 -12.00
N ASN A 73 -24.66 -6.10 -12.49
CA ASN A 73 -23.62 -5.31 -13.15
C ASN A 73 -22.51 -4.85 -12.18
N LEU A 74 -22.76 -4.82 -10.87
CA LEU A 74 -21.77 -4.37 -9.90
C LEU A 74 -20.73 -5.44 -9.53
N ALA A 75 -21.12 -6.72 -9.64
CA ALA A 75 -20.25 -7.85 -9.33
C ALA A 75 -19.02 -7.91 -10.25
N HIS A 76 -19.20 -7.55 -11.53
CA HIS A 76 -18.13 -7.58 -12.54
C HIS A 76 -17.00 -6.55 -12.30
N SER A 77 -17.19 -5.59 -11.39
CA SER A 77 -16.22 -4.54 -11.07
C SER A 77 -15.48 -4.77 -9.73
N LEU A 78 -15.81 -5.84 -9.01
CA LEU A 78 -15.21 -6.16 -7.71
C LEU A 78 -14.22 -7.32 -7.80
N SER A 79 -13.07 -7.18 -7.15
CA SER A 79 -12.20 -8.29 -6.81
C SER A 79 -12.51 -8.74 -5.39
N PHE A 80 -12.91 -10.00 -5.22
CA PHE A 80 -13.34 -10.53 -3.92
C PHE A 80 -12.17 -11.11 -3.12
N GLY A 81 -12.25 -10.98 -1.79
CA GLY A 81 -11.34 -11.62 -0.85
C GLY A 81 -11.64 -13.11 -0.65
N ALA A 82 -11.09 -13.67 0.43
CA ALA A 82 -11.10 -15.11 0.69
C ALA A 82 -12.50 -15.75 0.75
N ALA A 83 -13.52 -15.02 1.23
CA ALA A 83 -14.89 -15.52 1.33
C ALA A 83 -15.65 -15.49 -0.01
N GLY A 84 -15.01 -14.98 -1.08
CA GLY A 84 -15.59 -14.88 -2.40
C GLY A 84 -16.80 -13.93 -2.48
N GLU A 85 -17.48 -13.98 -3.63
CA GLU A 85 -18.64 -13.15 -3.90
C GLU A 85 -19.81 -13.44 -2.95
N GLU A 86 -20.04 -14.71 -2.60
CA GLU A 86 -21.14 -15.10 -1.71
C GLU A 86 -20.94 -14.52 -0.30
N GLY A 87 -19.73 -14.63 0.26
CA GLY A 87 -19.41 -14.05 1.57
C GLY A 87 -19.44 -12.52 1.57
N TRP A 88 -19.14 -11.88 0.44
CA TRP A 88 -19.38 -10.44 0.27
C TRP A 88 -20.88 -10.13 0.28
N ARG A 89 -21.69 -10.84 -0.54
CA ARG A 89 -23.14 -10.62 -0.68
C ARG A 89 -23.91 -10.82 0.63
N ASP A 90 -23.46 -11.74 1.47
CA ASP A 90 -24.03 -11.96 2.80
C ASP A 90 -23.75 -10.75 3.72
N ARG A 91 -22.47 -10.43 3.94
CA ARG A 91 -22.07 -9.36 4.87
C ARG A 91 -22.48 -7.96 4.41
N CYS A 92 -22.53 -7.70 3.10
CA CYS A 92 -22.90 -6.38 2.60
C CYS A 92 -24.37 -6.05 2.87
N GLN A 93 -25.23 -7.04 3.15
CA GLN A 93 -26.62 -6.80 3.60
C GLN A 93 -26.66 -6.19 4.99
N THR A 94 -25.72 -6.57 5.86
CA THR A 94 -25.60 -6.03 7.21
C THR A 94 -25.13 -4.58 7.18
N GLY A 95 -24.12 -4.28 6.35
CA GLY A 95 -23.55 -2.95 6.17
C GLY A 95 -22.28 -2.99 5.34
N VAL A 96 -21.94 -1.88 4.69
CA VAL A 96 -20.65 -1.72 4.00
C VAL A 96 -19.82 -0.66 4.72
N HIS A 97 -18.57 -1.00 5.02
CA HIS A 97 -17.57 -0.08 5.56
C HIS A 97 -16.51 0.14 4.50
N LEU A 98 -16.47 1.35 3.96
CA LEU A 98 -15.68 1.73 2.82
C LEU A 98 -14.37 2.40 3.24
N CYS A 99 -13.27 2.03 2.62
CA CYS A 99 -12.00 2.74 2.68
C CYS A 99 -11.66 3.28 1.27
N ILE A 100 -11.37 4.58 1.14
CA ILE A 100 -11.13 5.22 -0.17
C ILE A 100 -9.70 5.73 -0.24
N GLY A 101 -9.01 5.42 -1.35
CA GLY A 101 -7.68 5.95 -1.59
C GLY A 101 -6.97 5.28 -2.77
N VAL A 102 -5.88 5.91 -3.22
CA VAL A 102 -5.04 5.32 -4.26
C VAL A 102 -4.28 4.10 -3.74
N PHE A 103 -3.88 4.09 -2.48
CA PHE A 103 -3.23 2.94 -1.84
C PHE A 103 -1.99 2.37 -2.54
N ASP A 104 -1.26 3.21 -3.30
CA ASP A 104 -0.04 2.76 -3.99
C ASP A 104 1.04 2.33 -2.97
N GLY A 105 1.47 1.08 -3.07
CA GLY A 105 2.39 0.42 -2.15
C GLY A 105 1.77 -0.10 -0.84
N CYS A 106 0.49 0.16 -0.54
CA CYS A 106 -0.17 -0.31 0.71
C CYS A 106 0.69 -0.12 1.98
N HIS A 107 1.36 1.02 2.10
CA HIS A 107 2.33 1.29 3.15
C HIS A 107 1.72 1.37 4.55
N LEU A 108 2.53 1.46 5.60
CA LEU A 108 2.04 1.45 6.99
C LEU A 108 0.98 2.52 7.26
N GLY A 109 1.10 3.72 6.68
CA GLY A 109 0.04 4.73 6.74
C GLY A 109 -1.32 4.19 6.24
N HIS A 110 -1.36 3.53 5.07
CA HIS A 110 -2.57 2.90 4.55
C HIS A 110 -3.06 1.76 5.45
N GLN A 111 -2.16 0.98 6.04
CA GLN A 111 -2.51 -0.14 6.93
C GLN A 111 -3.30 0.33 8.16
N LEU A 112 -3.08 1.55 8.64
CA LEU A 112 -3.91 2.14 9.70
C LEU A 112 -5.34 2.40 9.25
N LEU A 113 -5.54 2.86 8.01
CA LEU A 113 -6.88 3.02 7.44
C LEU A 113 -7.55 1.64 7.27
N PHE A 114 -6.81 0.64 6.79
CA PHE A 114 -7.31 -0.73 6.61
C PHE A 114 -7.69 -1.39 7.93
N GLU A 115 -6.91 -1.16 8.99
CA GLU A 115 -7.27 -1.60 10.32
C GLU A 115 -8.53 -0.89 10.85
N THR A 116 -8.64 0.41 10.63
CA THR A 116 -9.79 1.21 11.05
C THR A 116 -11.09 0.70 10.40
N VAL A 117 -11.10 0.50 9.08
CA VAL A 117 -12.29 -0.01 8.38
C VAL A 117 -12.64 -1.44 8.79
N ARG A 118 -11.65 -2.31 9.03
CA ARG A 118 -11.88 -3.68 9.54
C ARG A 118 -12.50 -3.68 10.94
N ARG A 119 -12.06 -2.77 11.83
CA ARG A 119 -12.65 -2.64 13.16
C ARG A 119 -14.11 -2.17 13.09
N GLN A 120 -14.43 -1.26 12.17
CA GLN A 120 -15.81 -0.82 11.96
C GLN A 120 -16.69 -1.95 11.47
N ALA A 121 -16.28 -2.67 10.41
CA ALA A 121 -17.02 -3.82 9.90
C ALA A 121 -17.16 -4.96 10.91
N ALA A 122 -16.13 -5.20 11.74
CA ALA A 122 -16.22 -6.22 12.78
C ALA A 122 -17.22 -5.86 13.90
N SER A 123 -17.53 -4.57 14.09
CA SER A 123 -18.42 -4.11 15.17
C SER A 123 -19.89 -4.49 14.94
N ASP A 124 -20.28 -4.69 13.68
CA ASP A 124 -21.64 -5.03 13.29
C ASP A 124 -21.73 -6.23 12.34
N ALA A 125 -20.61 -6.92 12.09
CA ALA A 125 -20.50 -7.99 11.09
C ALA A 125 -20.81 -7.56 9.65
N GLY A 126 -20.58 -6.29 9.33
CA GLY A 126 -20.62 -5.74 7.97
C GLY A 126 -19.46 -6.20 7.09
N ALA A 127 -19.52 -5.80 5.82
CA ALA A 127 -18.48 -6.05 4.83
C ALA A 127 -17.46 -4.91 4.76
N THR A 128 -16.21 -5.26 4.58
CA THR A 128 -15.12 -4.33 4.27
C THR A 128 -14.98 -4.14 2.76
N LEU A 129 -14.94 -2.88 2.34
CA LEU A 129 -14.76 -2.51 0.94
C LEU A 129 -13.61 -1.53 0.80
N CYS A 130 -12.71 -1.80 -0.14
CA CYS A 130 -11.71 -0.85 -0.58
C CYS A 130 -12.11 -0.26 -1.92
N LEU A 131 -12.12 1.07 -2.07
CA LEU A 131 -12.23 1.75 -3.36
C LEU A 131 -10.86 2.35 -3.72
N THR A 132 -10.32 1.92 -4.85
CA THR A 132 -9.07 2.42 -5.41
C THR A 132 -9.21 2.78 -6.89
N PHE A 133 -8.14 3.29 -7.49
CA PHE A 133 -8.15 3.93 -8.80
C PHE A 133 -7.06 3.37 -9.70
N ASP A 134 -7.43 3.15 -10.97
CA ASP A 134 -6.50 2.87 -12.05
C ASP A 134 -7.00 3.50 -13.36
N PRO A 135 -6.19 4.26 -14.12
CA PRO A 135 -4.81 4.65 -13.83
C PRO A 135 -4.71 5.57 -12.60
N HIS A 136 -3.49 5.84 -12.14
CA HIS A 136 -3.25 6.72 -10.98
C HIS A 136 -3.81 8.14 -11.24
N PRO A 137 -4.58 8.76 -10.32
CA PRO A 137 -5.19 10.08 -10.55
C PRO A 137 -4.20 11.17 -11.02
N ASP A 138 -3.05 11.28 -10.36
CA ASP A 138 -2.00 12.24 -10.75
C ASP A 138 -1.47 12.03 -12.18
N SER A 139 -1.44 10.79 -12.68
CA SER A 139 -1.00 10.51 -14.06
C SER A 139 -1.95 11.15 -15.08
N VAL A 140 -3.26 11.03 -14.84
CA VAL A 140 -4.31 11.57 -15.73
C VAL A 140 -4.40 13.08 -15.60
N ILE A 141 -4.38 13.61 -14.38
CA ILE A 141 -4.41 15.05 -14.14
C ILE A 141 -3.20 15.73 -14.81
N ARG A 142 -2.01 15.11 -14.75
CA ARG A 142 -0.82 15.61 -15.45
C ARG A 142 -0.99 15.58 -16.96
N ALA A 143 -1.45 14.46 -17.53
CA ALA A 143 -1.71 14.34 -18.96
C ALA A 143 -2.68 15.43 -19.46
N MET A 144 -3.78 15.65 -18.74
CA MET A 144 -4.76 16.71 -19.05
C MET A 144 -4.16 18.11 -19.01
N LYS A 145 -3.21 18.39 -18.11
CA LYS A 145 -2.52 19.69 -18.06
C LYS A 145 -1.63 19.89 -19.28
N VAL A 146 -0.85 18.86 -19.65
CA VAL A 146 0.02 18.89 -20.83
C VAL A 146 -0.78 19.10 -22.11
N GLU A 147 -1.92 18.42 -22.27
CA GLU A 147 -2.83 18.59 -23.41
C GLU A 147 -3.34 20.04 -23.53
N LYS A 148 -3.83 20.62 -22.42
CA LYS A 148 -4.31 22.01 -22.39
C LYS A 148 -3.22 23.03 -22.70
N GLU A 149 -1.98 22.78 -22.30
CA GLU A 149 -0.85 23.66 -22.61
C GLU A 149 -0.49 23.61 -24.10
N LYS A 150 -0.52 22.41 -24.71
CA LYS A 150 -0.31 22.23 -26.16
C LYS A 150 -1.37 22.95 -27.00
N GLU A 151 -2.62 22.90 -26.56
CA GLU A 151 -3.73 23.62 -27.21
C GLU A 151 -3.54 25.13 -27.13
N LYS A 152 -3.12 25.65 -25.96
CA LYS A 152 -2.87 27.09 -25.76
C LYS A 152 -1.65 27.61 -26.53
N SER A 153 -0.65 26.76 -26.78
CA SER A 153 0.56 27.14 -27.53
C SER A 153 0.44 26.95 -29.05
N GLY A 154 -0.76 26.65 -29.57
CA GLY A 154 -0.99 26.50 -31.01
C GLY A 154 -0.22 25.33 -31.65
N GLY A 155 0.06 24.27 -30.88
CA GLY A 155 0.78 23.09 -31.37
C GLY A 155 2.30 23.26 -31.51
N GLN A 156 2.85 24.46 -31.29
CA GLN A 156 4.30 24.63 -31.15
C GLN A 156 4.70 24.28 -29.72
N THR A 157 5.29 23.11 -29.55
CA THR A 157 5.98 22.74 -28.31
C THR A 157 7.46 23.00 -28.53
N HIS A 158 7.98 24.08 -27.95
CA HIS A 158 9.42 24.13 -27.67
C HIS A 158 9.73 22.93 -26.76
N ASN A 159 10.73 22.12 -27.14
CA ASN A 159 11.24 20.97 -26.37
C ASN A 159 11.60 21.32 -24.90
N GLU A 160 11.61 22.61 -24.53
CA GLU A 160 11.83 23.12 -23.18
C GLU A 160 10.70 22.78 -22.17
N ILE A 161 9.47 22.47 -22.61
CA ILE A 161 8.36 22.13 -21.68
C ILE A 161 8.47 20.67 -21.20
N ALA A 162 8.95 19.76 -22.04
CA ALA A 162 9.24 18.38 -21.65
C ALA A 162 10.42 18.33 -20.65
N ASP A 163 11.41 19.20 -20.81
CA ASP A 163 12.62 19.23 -19.97
C ASP A 163 12.34 19.83 -18.57
N LYS A 164 11.48 20.84 -18.46
CA LYS A 164 11.07 21.40 -17.14
C LYS A 164 10.24 20.44 -16.27
N THR A 165 9.69 19.38 -16.84
CA THR A 165 9.00 18.30 -16.10
C THR A 165 9.78 16.98 -16.06
N GLN A 166 10.98 16.91 -16.66
CA GLN A 166 11.87 15.74 -16.62
C GLN A 166 12.75 15.67 -15.36
N GLY A 167 12.73 16.70 -14.52
CA GLY A 167 13.35 16.65 -13.20
C GLY A 167 12.31 16.92 -12.11
N THR A 168 12.03 15.90 -11.28
CA THR A 168 11.49 15.98 -9.89
C THR A 168 10.04 15.58 -9.60
N ASP A 169 9.09 15.60 -10.54
CA ASP A 169 7.71 15.17 -10.25
C ASP A 169 7.42 13.76 -10.74
N TYR A 170 7.50 12.83 -9.80
CA TYR A 170 7.28 11.41 -10.00
C TYR A 170 6.12 10.88 -9.15
N SER A 171 5.19 11.75 -8.80
CA SER A 171 3.99 11.46 -7.99
C SER A 171 3.16 10.30 -8.53
N ALA A 172 3.22 10.05 -9.84
CA ALA A 172 2.40 9.06 -10.53
C ALA A 172 3.11 7.73 -10.88
N GLU A 173 4.42 7.59 -10.63
CA GLU A 173 5.11 6.33 -10.86
C GLU A 173 4.68 5.29 -9.82
N LEU A 174 3.93 4.28 -10.24
CA LEU A 174 3.43 3.24 -9.36
C LEU A 174 4.56 2.48 -8.64
N ILE A 175 4.50 2.48 -7.31
CA ILE A 175 5.36 1.67 -6.43
C ILE A 175 5.05 0.19 -6.66
N TRP A 176 3.77 -0.17 -6.70
CA TRP A 176 3.30 -1.51 -7.05
C TRP A 176 2.31 -1.49 -8.21
N PRO A 177 2.40 -2.47 -9.13
CA PRO A 177 1.36 -2.70 -10.13
C PRO A 177 -0.01 -2.94 -9.49
N LEU A 178 -1.08 -2.64 -10.25
CA LEU A 178 -2.47 -2.79 -9.82
C LEU A 178 -2.75 -4.19 -9.27
N GLU A 179 -2.29 -5.25 -9.95
CA GLU A 179 -2.55 -6.63 -9.56
C GLU A 179 -1.95 -6.96 -8.19
N ARG A 180 -0.75 -6.44 -7.90
CA ARG A 180 -0.12 -6.61 -6.59
C ARG A 180 -0.86 -5.83 -5.50
N ARG A 181 -1.34 -4.63 -5.82
CA ARG A 181 -2.15 -3.82 -4.90
C ARG A 181 -3.47 -4.53 -4.56
N ILE A 182 -4.20 -5.03 -5.56
CA ILE A 182 -5.44 -5.81 -5.36
C ILE A 182 -5.17 -7.03 -4.49
N ARG A 183 -4.19 -7.88 -4.85
CA ARG A 183 -3.84 -9.07 -4.05
C ARG A 183 -3.43 -8.73 -2.63
N THR A 184 -2.73 -7.62 -2.42
CA THR A 184 -2.37 -7.20 -1.06
C THR A 184 -3.62 -6.81 -0.26
N LEU A 185 -4.53 -6.06 -0.86
CA LEU A 185 -5.78 -5.64 -0.22
C LEU A 185 -6.67 -6.85 0.11
N THR A 186 -6.81 -7.81 -0.81
CA THR A 186 -7.63 -9.01 -0.59
C THR A 186 -6.96 -10.00 0.35
N ASP A 187 -5.72 -10.39 0.08
CA ASP A 187 -5.11 -11.58 0.69
C ASP A 187 -4.37 -11.24 2.00
N ARG A 188 -3.75 -10.05 2.07
CA ARG A 188 -2.94 -9.63 3.22
C ARG A 188 -3.73 -8.76 4.19
N GLU A 189 -4.48 -7.80 3.66
CA GLU A 189 -5.24 -6.82 4.45
C GLU A 189 -6.69 -7.28 4.68
N ASN A 190 -7.10 -8.41 4.09
CA ASN A 190 -8.36 -9.09 4.33
C ASN A 190 -9.59 -8.21 4.09
N PHE A 191 -9.59 -7.48 2.98
CA PHE A 191 -10.80 -6.85 2.45
C PHE A 191 -11.73 -7.89 1.83
N ASP A 192 -13.03 -7.77 2.08
CA ASP A 192 -14.04 -8.65 1.50
C ASP A 192 -14.24 -8.39 0.01
N ALA A 193 -14.14 -7.11 -0.40
CA ALA A 193 -14.08 -6.72 -1.79
C ALA A 193 -13.18 -5.50 -2.02
N VAL A 194 -12.61 -5.44 -3.22
CA VAL A 194 -11.88 -4.29 -3.75
C VAL A 194 -12.56 -3.83 -5.03
N SER A 195 -12.97 -2.58 -5.05
CA SER A 195 -13.43 -1.86 -6.24
C SER A 195 -12.28 -1.08 -6.84
N VAL A 196 -12.07 -1.24 -8.14
CA VAL A 196 -11.16 -0.40 -8.92
C VAL A 196 -12.01 0.47 -9.85
N ASP A 197 -12.04 1.77 -9.56
CA ASP A 197 -12.66 2.73 -10.45
C ASP A 197 -11.67 3.17 -11.53
N THR A 198 -12.13 3.21 -12.78
CA THR A 198 -11.35 3.78 -13.87
C THR A 198 -11.27 5.29 -13.70
N PHE A 199 -10.10 5.82 -13.36
CA PHE A 199 -9.90 7.26 -13.22
C PHE A 199 -9.50 7.86 -14.57
N ASP A 200 -10.47 8.32 -15.35
CA ASP A 200 -10.25 8.98 -16.63
C ASP A 200 -10.54 10.49 -16.57
N GLN A 201 -10.50 11.16 -17.73
CA GLN A 201 -10.78 12.60 -17.80
C GLN A 201 -12.20 12.95 -17.35
N ASP A 202 -13.17 12.06 -17.52
CA ASP A 202 -14.55 12.32 -17.13
C ASP A 202 -14.75 12.12 -15.63
N TYR A 203 -14.08 11.11 -15.05
CA TYR A 203 -13.95 10.95 -13.59
C TYR A 203 -13.36 12.20 -12.95
N ALA A 204 -12.28 12.75 -13.53
CA ALA A 204 -11.59 13.94 -13.02
C ALA A 204 -12.44 15.22 -13.05
N LYS A 205 -13.53 15.25 -13.83
CA LYS A 205 -14.46 16.38 -13.95
C LYS A 205 -15.66 16.31 -13.01
N GLN A 206 -15.86 15.20 -12.30
CA GLN A 206 -17.03 15.01 -11.43
C GLN A 206 -17.03 15.97 -10.25
N THR A 207 -18.20 16.47 -9.86
CA THR A 207 -18.33 17.25 -8.62
C THR A 207 -18.17 16.35 -7.37
N PRO A 208 -17.87 16.92 -6.18
CA PRO A 208 -17.92 16.17 -4.93
C PRO A 208 -19.25 15.42 -4.72
N GLU A 209 -20.37 16.06 -5.06
CA GLU A 209 -21.71 15.51 -4.97
C GLU A 209 -21.92 14.32 -5.91
N ASP A 210 -21.52 14.44 -7.19
CA ASP A 210 -21.64 13.37 -8.17
C ASP A 210 -20.79 12.14 -7.78
N PHE A 211 -19.57 12.39 -7.30
CA PHE A 211 -18.66 11.35 -6.83
C PHE A 211 -19.31 10.53 -5.71
N LEU A 212 -19.85 11.19 -4.68
CA LEU A 212 -20.49 10.51 -3.56
C LEU A 212 -21.84 9.90 -3.92
N GLN A 213 -22.64 10.57 -4.75
CA GLN A 213 -23.92 10.03 -5.22
C GLN A 213 -23.73 8.71 -5.97
N ARG A 214 -22.69 8.59 -6.81
CA ARG A 214 -22.33 7.31 -7.44
C ARG A 214 -22.01 6.24 -6.39
N ILE A 215 -21.22 6.56 -5.37
CA ILE A 215 -20.88 5.62 -4.29
C ILE A 215 -22.15 5.17 -3.56
N PHE A 216 -23.06 6.08 -3.24
CA PHE A 216 -24.31 5.75 -2.54
C PHE A 216 -25.26 4.88 -3.38
N LEU A 217 -25.33 5.13 -4.69
CA LEU A 217 -26.11 4.29 -5.61
C LEU A 217 -25.50 2.90 -5.75
N ARG A 218 -24.16 2.82 -5.73
CA ARG A 218 -23.40 1.59 -5.86
C ARG A 218 -23.47 0.73 -4.59
N PHE A 219 -23.44 1.35 -3.43
CA PHE A 219 -23.41 0.69 -2.12
C PHE A 219 -24.50 1.28 -1.20
N PRO A 220 -25.77 0.88 -1.39
CA PRO A 220 -26.90 1.46 -0.65
C PRO A 220 -26.88 1.15 0.86
N SER A 221 -26.17 0.10 1.28
CA SER A 221 -25.96 -0.28 2.69
C SER A 221 -24.68 0.32 3.30
N LEU A 222 -24.09 1.34 2.67
CA LEU A 222 -22.91 2.03 3.19
C LEU A 222 -23.20 2.64 4.57
N LYS A 223 -22.40 2.26 5.58
CA LYS A 223 -22.51 2.75 6.96
C LYS A 223 -21.39 3.68 7.37
N SER A 224 -20.18 3.45 6.87
CA SER A 224 -19.05 4.32 7.17
C SER A 224 -18.07 4.46 6.01
N VAL A 225 -17.40 5.61 5.95
CA VAL A 225 -16.30 5.90 5.04
C VAL A 225 -15.04 6.23 5.85
N THR A 226 -13.93 5.56 5.57
CA THR A 226 -12.61 5.79 6.15
C THR A 226 -11.67 6.38 5.12
N VAL A 227 -11.06 7.52 5.44
CA VAL A 227 -10.10 8.24 4.57
C VAL A 227 -8.92 8.79 5.38
N GLY A 228 -7.86 9.20 4.67
CA GLY A 228 -6.74 9.93 5.28
C GLY A 228 -7.09 11.41 5.49
N GLU A 229 -6.34 12.09 6.36
CA GLU A 229 -6.53 13.52 6.63
C GLU A 229 -6.26 14.43 5.41
N ASP A 230 -5.44 13.98 4.47
CA ASP A 230 -5.13 14.67 3.22
C ASP A 230 -6.05 14.25 2.05
N PHE A 231 -7.15 13.55 2.34
CA PHE A 231 -8.07 13.09 1.31
C PHE A 231 -8.81 14.24 0.64
N VAL A 232 -8.68 14.31 -0.68
CA VAL A 232 -9.41 15.24 -1.55
C VAL A 232 -10.09 14.48 -2.68
N PHE A 233 -11.22 15.00 -3.14
CA PHE A 233 -12.02 14.39 -4.20
C PHE A 233 -12.80 15.44 -4.99
N GLY A 234 -13.43 15.00 -6.08
CA GLY A 234 -14.11 15.88 -7.01
C GLY A 234 -13.17 16.75 -7.85
N ALA A 235 -13.77 17.45 -8.82
CA ALA A 235 -13.06 18.21 -9.83
C ALA A 235 -12.18 19.27 -9.18
N ARG A 236 -10.91 19.31 -9.56
CA ARG A 236 -9.93 20.26 -9.01
C ARG A 236 -9.80 20.19 -7.48
N ALA A 237 -10.00 19.00 -6.89
CA ALA A 237 -9.92 18.78 -5.45
C ALA A 237 -10.86 19.71 -4.64
N GLN A 238 -12.06 19.96 -5.16
CA GLN A 238 -13.07 20.80 -4.50
C GLN A 238 -13.65 20.17 -3.23
N GLY A 239 -13.65 18.84 -3.14
CA GLY A 239 -14.08 18.08 -1.97
C GLY A 239 -12.89 17.76 -1.05
N ASN A 240 -13.12 17.87 0.26
CA ASN A 240 -12.19 17.53 1.34
C ASN A 240 -12.91 16.75 2.43
N VAL A 241 -12.21 16.38 3.51
CA VAL A 241 -12.77 15.59 4.62
C VAL A 241 -13.98 16.29 5.27
N GLU A 242 -13.97 17.62 5.38
CA GLU A 242 -15.08 18.38 5.94
C GLU A 242 -16.35 18.28 5.08
N ILE A 243 -16.21 18.44 3.76
CA ILE A 243 -17.33 18.27 2.80
C ILE A 243 -17.83 16.82 2.81
N LEU A 244 -16.91 15.85 2.88
CA LEU A 244 -17.28 14.43 3.00
C LEU A 244 -18.14 14.17 4.24
N GLN A 245 -17.74 14.71 5.39
CA GLN A 245 -18.49 14.64 6.66
C GLN A 245 -19.86 15.30 6.54
N GLU A 246 -19.93 16.49 5.96
CA GLU A 246 -21.19 17.22 5.77
C GLU A 246 -22.18 16.40 4.92
N ILE A 247 -21.75 15.85 3.79
CA ILE A 247 -22.62 15.09 2.89
C ILE A 247 -23.02 13.74 3.50
N CYS A 248 -22.08 13.03 4.14
CA CYS A 248 -22.34 11.71 4.74
C CYS A 248 -23.25 11.81 5.98
N SER A 249 -23.07 12.83 6.83
CA SER A 249 -23.89 13.01 8.04
C SER A 249 -25.38 13.18 7.74
N ARG A 250 -25.74 13.83 6.62
CA ARG A 250 -27.13 13.96 6.14
C ARG A 250 -27.79 12.61 5.84
N ARG A 251 -27.01 11.55 5.66
CA ARG A 251 -27.46 10.18 5.38
C ARG A 251 -27.22 9.22 6.53
N GLY A 252 -26.71 9.69 7.67
CA GLY A 252 -26.34 8.84 8.80
C GLY A 252 -25.16 7.91 8.51
N ILE A 253 -24.25 8.33 7.62
CA ILE A 253 -23.02 7.60 7.28
C ILE A 253 -21.87 8.20 8.10
N ASP A 254 -21.18 7.37 8.86
CA ASP A 254 -20.03 7.80 9.67
C ASP A 254 -18.81 8.07 8.79
N VAL A 255 -18.03 9.10 9.12
CA VAL A 255 -16.77 9.39 8.43
C VAL A 255 -15.63 9.35 9.44
N LEU A 256 -14.70 8.42 9.21
CA LEU A 256 -13.50 8.24 10.02
C LEU A 256 -12.30 8.81 9.26
N CYS A 257 -11.67 9.80 9.88
CA CYS A 257 -10.45 10.40 9.37
C CYS A 257 -9.25 9.84 10.13
N VAL A 258 -8.28 9.29 9.42
CA VAL A 258 -7.04 8.75 9.99
C VAL A 258 -5.89 9.71 9.68
N GLY A 259 -5.23 10.19 10.72
CA GLY A 259 -4.09 11.11 10.59
C GLY A 259 -2.82 10.44 10.08
N ASP A 260 -1.87 11.25 9.66
CA ASP A 260 -0.60 10.77 9.11
C ASP A 260 0.24 9.97 10.11
N LEU A 261 0.80 8.86 9.61
CA LEU A 261 1.82 8.12 10.33
C LEU A 261 3.20 8.74 10.09
N LYS A 262 4.00 8.85 11.16
CA LYS A 262 5.42 9.23 11.09
C LYS A 262 6.31 8.09 11.55
N TRP A 263 7.44 7.92 10.88
CA TRP A 263 8.51 7.00 11.25
C TRP A 263 9.84 7.74 11.30
N ASN A 264 10.56 7.67 12.43
CA ASN A 264 11.79 8.44 12.68
C ASN A 264 11.63 9.94 12.32
N GLY A 265 10.49 10.52 12.70
CA GLY A 265 10.15 11.93 12.42
C GLY A 265 9.72 12.24 10.98
N SER A 266 9.85 11.30 10.04
CA SER A 266 9.44 11.46 8.63
C SER A 266 8.04 10.91 8.38
N ARG A 267 7.22 11.61 7.59
CA ARG A 267 5.90 11.11 7.14
C ARG A 267 6.04 9.81 6.35
N VAL A 268 5.20 8.82 6.66
CA VAL A 268 5.06 7.57 5.89
C VAL A 268 4.05 7.80 4.77
N SER A 269 4.53 7.98 3.55
CA SER A 269 3.70 8.22 2.35
C SER A 269 4.31 7.59 1.10
N SER A 270 3.51 7.40 0.05
CA SER A 270 4.00 6.94 -1.26
C SER A 270 5.10 7.85 -1.81
N SER A 271 4.99 9.17 -1.66
CA SER A 271 6.04 10.13 -2.05
C SER A 271 7.36 9.92 -1.29
N THR A 272 7.30 9.67 0.02
CA THR A 272 8.50 9.32 0.80
C THR A 272 9.11 8.02 0.28
N ILE A 273 8.30 6.99 0.02
CA ILE A 273 8.79 5.68 -0.44
C ILE A 273 9.47 5.80 -1.82
N ARG A 274 8.83 6.48 -2.78
CA ARG A 274 9.42 6.72 -4.11
C ARG A 274 10.77 7.43 -3.99
N ARG A 275 10.87 8.44 -3.12
CA ARG A 275 12.13 9.13 -2.84
C ARG A 275 13.20 8.20 -2.26
N ARG A 276 12.86 7.38 -1.26
CA ARG A 276 13.79 6.41 -0.66
C ARG A 276 14.32 5.42 -1.70
N LEU A 277 13.47 4.92 -2.59
CA LEU A 277 13.87 4.03 -3.69
C LEU A 277 14.88 4.71 -4.63
N ARG A 278 14.63 5.96 -5.05
CA ARG A 278 15.54 6.72 -5.92
C ARG A 278 16.87 7.10 -5.27
N GLU A 279 16.88 7.25 -3.95
CA GLU A 279 18.12 7.47 -3.20
C GLU A 279 18.94 6.17 -2.99
N GLY A 280 18.39 5.01 -3.37
CA GLY A 280 18.99 3.69 -3.16
C GLY A 280 18.69 3.09 -1.78
N GLN A 281 17.85 3.74 -0.97
CA GLN A 281 17.51 3.34 0.39
C GLN A 281 16.37 2.30 0.39
N VAL A 282 16.57 1.19 -0.33
CA VAL A 282 15.56 0.13 -0.55
C VAL A 282 15.11 -0.55 0.75
N GLY A 283 16.01 -0.70 1.72
CA GLY A 283 15.69 -1.23 3.04
C GLY A 283 14.74 -0.32 3.84
N ASP A 284 14.91 0.99 3.76
CA ASP A 284 14.00 1.95 4.41
C ASP A 284 12.66 2.03 3.70
N ALA A 285 12.63 1.96 2.36
CA ALA A 285 11.39 1.80 1.61
C ALA A 285 10.60 0.56 2.05
N ALA A 286 11.28 -0.59 2.21
CA ALA A 286 10.66 -1.83 2.69
C ALA A 286 10.04 -1.69 4.09
N LYS A 287 10.75 -1.03 5.01
CA LYS A 287 10.23 -0.71 6.36
C LYS A 287 8.95 0.11 6.25
N LEU A 288 8.95 1.22 5.51
CA LEU A 288 7.77 2.07 5.34
C LEU A 288 6.58 1.33 4.71
N LEU A 289 6.84 0.33 3.86
CA LEU A 289 5.84 -0.56 3.27
C LEU A 289 5.35 -1.65 4.24
N GLY A 290 6.03 -1.86 5.37
CA GLY A 290 5.74 -2.93 6.32
C GLY A 290 6.02 -4.33 5.77
N ILE A 291 7.02 -4.47 4.91
CA ILE A 291 7.44 -5.74 4.29
C ILE A 291 8.92 -6.02 4.57
N PRO A 292 9.36 -7.29 4.55
CA PRO A 292 10.74 -7.64 4.89
C PRO A 292 11.78 -7.09 3.90
N SER A 293 11.40 -6.93 2.63
CA SER A 293 12.26 -6.47 1.54
C SER A 293 11.42 -5.94 0.39
N PHE A 294 11.84 -4.83 -0.23
CA PHE A 294 11.22 -4.37 -1.47
C PHE A 294 11.50 -5.40 -2.57
N SER A 295 10.49 -5.81 -3.30
CA SER A 295 10.64 -6.86 -4.31
C SER A 295 9.94 -6.49 -5.60
N LEU A 296 10.50 -6.98 -6.70
CA LEU A 296 9.83 -7.00 -8.00
C LEU A 296 9.56 -8.44 -8.44
N SER A 297 8.87 -8.53 -9.55
CA SER A 297 8.39 -9.77 -10.12
C SER A 297 8.50 -9.66 -11.63
N GLY A 298 9.40 -10.44 -12.24
CA GLY A 298 9.68 -10.30 -13.65
C GLY A 298 9.89 -11.65 -14.32
N LYS A 299 9.61 -11.69 -15.62
CA LYS A 299 9.97 -12.81 -16.47
C LYS A 299 11.45 -12.76 -16.80
N PHE A 300 12.08 -13.92 -16.92
CA PHE A 300 13.43 -14.01 -17.46
C PHE A 300 13.42 -13.60 -18.94
N VAL A 301 14.44 -12.83 -19.34
CA VAL A 301 14.65 -12.41 -20.72
C VAL A 301 16.03 -12.81 -21.22
N SER A 302 16.12 -13.15 -22.50
CA SER A 302 17.40 -13.42 -23.16
C SER A 302 18.30 -12.17 -23.13
N GLY A 303 19.58 -12.36 -22.80
CA GLY A 303 20.58 -11.28 -22.83
C GLY A 303 21.86 -11.69 -23.56
N LYS A 304 22.84 -10.77 -23.67
CA LYS A 304 24.09 -10.99 -24.45
C LYS A 304 25.00 -12.11 -23.92
N ARG A 305 24.67 -12.73 -22.78
CA ARG A 305 25.41 -13.84 -22.12
C ARG A 305 26.91 -13.57 -21.86
N LEU A 306 27.38 -12.32 -22.00
CA LEU A 306 28.79 -11.93 -21.85
C LEU A 306 29.36 -12.26 -20.44
N GLY A 307 28.52 -12.17 -19.41
CA GLY A 307 28.88 -12.60 -18.06
C GLY A 307 29.35 -14.06 -18.00
N ARG A 308 28.75 -14.96 -18.77
CA ARG A 308 29.13 -16.38 -18.81
C ARG A 308 30.57 -16.57 -19.31
N THR A 309 30.99 -15.80 -20.30
CA THR A 309 32.35 -15.83 -20.87
C THR A 309 33.43 -15.34 -19.91
N ILE A 310 33.07 -14.63 -18.83
CA ILE A 310 34.03 -14.08 -17.85
C ILE A 310 33.91 -14.70 -16.45
N GLY A 311 33.10 -15.76 -16.30
CA GLY A 311 32.87 -16.45 -15.02
C GLY A 311 31.77 -15.86 -14.13
N PHE A 312 30.96 -14.93 -14.64
CA PHE A 312 29.87 -14.26 -13.91
C PHE A 312 28.53 -14.43 -14.65
N PRO A 313 27.94 -15.63 -14.68
CA PRO A 313 26.63 -15.83 -15.32
C PRO A 313 25.57 -14.94 -14.67
N THR A 314 24.80 -14.22 -15.50
CA THR A 314 23.69 -13.37 -15.05
C THR A 314 22.35 -13.85 -15.58
N LEU A 315 21.31 -13.69 -14.77
CA LEU A 315 19.90 -13.82 -15.10
C LEU A 315 19.37 -12.40 -15.36
N ASN A 316 18.81 -12.15 -16.56
CA ASN A 316 18.21 -10.85 -16.86
C ASN A 316 16.72 -10.91 -16.56
N ILE A 317 16.25 -9.94 -15.78
CA ILE A 317 14.85 -9.85 -15.35
C ILE A 317 14.36 -8.45 -15.71
N ARG A 318 13.24 -8.38 -16.44
CA ARG A 318 12.61 -7.10 -16.78
C ARG A 318 12.07 -6.43 -15.51
N TRP A 319 12.31 -5.13 -15.37
CA TRP A 319 11.73 -4.32 -14.30
C TRP A 319 10.25 -4.04 -14.59
N THR A 320 9.37 -4.25 -13.60
CA THR A 320 7.91 -4.24 -13.78
C THR A 320 7.12 -3.27 -12.90
N PRO A 321 7.66 -2.69 -11.81
CA PRO A 321 7.11 -1.45 -11.25
C PRO A 321 7.43 -0.25 -12.14
N GLN A 322 6.58 0.79 -12.15
CA GLN A 322 6.95 2.05 -12.81
C GLN A 322 8.00 2.79 -11.99
N CYS A 323 7.85 2.79 -10.66
CA CYS A 323 8.82 3.40 -9.76
C CYS A 323 10.12 2.60 -9.75
N SER A 324 11.16 3.17 -10.36
CA SER A 324 12.49 2.58 -10.42
C SER A 324 13.34 3.02 -9.23
N PRO A 325 14.12 2.12 -8.61
CA PRO A 325 15.11 2.49 -7.61
C PRO A 325 16.30 3.16 -8.29
N ARG A 326 17.27 3.62 -7.49
CA ARG A 326 18.52 4.19 -8.01
C ARG A 326 19.22 3.21 -8.97
N PHE A 327 19.70 3.67 -10.12
CA PHE A 327 20.58 2.83 -10.95
C PHE A 327 21.88 2.47 -10.20
N GLY A 328 22.30 1.21 -10.33
CA GLY A 328 23.50 0.70 -9.68
C GLY A 328 23.38 -0.74 -9.22
N VAL A 329 24.28 -1.13 -8.33
CA VAL A 329 24.46 -2.51 -7.88
C VAL A 329 23.83 -2.72 -6.52
N TYR A 330 23.12 -3.84 -6.37
CA TYR A 330 22.35 -4.21 -5.19
C TYR A 330 22.72 -5.61 -4.69
N ALA A 331 22.68 -5.80 -3.37
CA ALA A 331 22.53 -7.13 -2.79
C ALA A 331 21.07 -7.58 -2.94
N VAL A 332 20.83 -8.80 -3.39
CA VAL A 332 19.48 -9.29 -3.70
C VAL A 332 19.26 -10.73 -3.26
N GLU A 333 17.99 -11.10 -3.07
CA GLU A 333 17.59 -12.51 -3.02
C GLU A 333 16.72 -12.85 -4.22
N LEU A 334 17.08 -13.91 -4.94
CA LEU A 334 16.24 -14.49 -5.98
C LEU A 334 15.32 -15.55 -5.35
N LYS A 335 14.01 -15.40 -5.53
CA LYS A 335 13.00 -16.31 -4.99
C LYS A 335 12.19 -16.92 -6.13
N PRO A 336 11.86 -18.23 -6.05
CA PRO A 336 10.90 -18.83 -6.97
C PRO A 336 9.58 -18.07 -6.97
N TRP A 337 8.99 -17.94 -8.16
CA TRP A 337 7.66 -17.38 -8.32
C TRP A 337 6.63 -18.36 -7.73
N HIS A 338 5.77 -17.90 -6.82
CA HIS A 338 4.70 -18.69 -6.18
C HIS A 338 5.08 -19.82 -5.21
N VAL A 339 6.37 -20.10 -4.98
CA VAL A 339 6.80 -21.11 -4.01
C VAL A 339 7.45 -20.40 -2.82
N GLY A 340 6.89 -20.59 -1.62
CA GLY A 340 7.56 -20.18 -0.39
C GLY A 340 8.89 -20.92 -0.23
N GLY A 341 9.93 -20.25 0.24
CA GLY A 341 11.25 -20.85 0.42
C GLY A 341 12.34 -19.83 0.69
N GLU A 342 13.52 -20.32 1.04
CA GLU A 342 14.71 -19.49 1.18
C GLU A 342 15.11 -18.93 -0.19
N GLY A 343 15.37 -17.62 -0.23
CA GLY A 343 15.87 -16.97 -1.44
C GLY A 343 17.34 -17.27 -1.62
N LEU A 344 17.77 -17.39 -2.87
CA LEU A 344 19.18 -17.53 -3.17
C LEU A 344 19.88 -16.17 -3.12
N PRO A 345 21.04 -16.09 -2.43
CA PRO A 345 21.80 -14.86 -2.35
C PRO A 345 22.36 -14.47 -3.70
N GLY A 346 22.41 -13.17 -3.97
CA GLY A 346 22.82 -12.65 -5.26
C GLY A 346 23.30 -11.21 -5.19
N VAL A 347 24.00 -10.81 -6.25
CA VAL A 347 24.29 -9.41 -6.57
C VAL A 347 23.60 -9.06 -7.88
N ALA A 348 22.97 -7.90 -7.97
CA ALA A 348 22.28 -7.46 -9.17
C ALA A 348 22.74 -6.09 -9.63
N ASN A 349 22.96 -5.93 -10.94
CA ASN A 349 23.07 -4.61 -11.55
C ASN A 349 21.70 -4.17 -12.08
N PHE A 350 21.23 -3.00 -11.67
CA PHE A 350 20.04 -2.35 -12.20
C PHE A 350 20.46 -1.14 -13.03
N GLY A 351 20.23 -1.19 -14.34
CA GLY A 351 20.72 -0.18 -15.28
C GLY A 351 19.98 -0.18 -16.61
N LEU A 352 20.22 0.86 -17.40
CA LEU A 352 19.71 1.00 -18.76
C LEU A 352 20.63 0.28 -19.75
N ARG A 353 20.06 -0.47 -20.70
CA ARG A 353 20.81 -0.93 -21.86
C ARG A 353 20.66 0.08 -22.99
N PRO A 354 21.71 0.80 -23.41
CA PRO A 354 21.65 1.54 -24.65
C PRO A 354 21.56 0.54 -25.81
N THR A 355 20.37 0.34 -26.35
CA THR A 355 20.14 -0.34 -27.63
C THR A 355 20.23 0.71 -28.75
N VAL A 356 20.94 0.35 -29.83
CA VAL A 356 21.32 1.28 -30.92
C VAL A 356 20.10 1.91 -31.63
N ASN A 357 18.90 1.33 -31.48
CA ASN A 357 17.69 1.73 -32.20
C ASN A 357 16.48 2.09 -31.31
N ASP A 358 16.59 2.07 -29.97
CA ASP A 358 15.45 2.39 -29.11
C ASP A 358 15.54 3.83 -28.58
N ALA A 359 14.49 4.61 -28.84
CA ALA A 359 14.36 5.97 -28.34
C ALA A 359 14.12 6.03 -26.81
N ASP A 360 13.76 4.89 -26.19
CA ASP A 360 13.48 4.78 -24.75
C ASP A 360 13.98 3.42 -24.20
N PRO A 361 15.22 3.36 -23.68
CA PRO A 361 15.79 2.10 -23.21
C PRO A 361 15.07 1.60 -21.95
N GLU A 362 14.56 0.36 -21.97
CA GLU A 362 13.96 -0.24 -20.77
C GLU A 362 15.04 -0.64 -19.74
N PRO A 363 14.82 -0.38 -18.43
CA PRO A 363 15.74 -0.81 -17.40
C PRO A 363 15.68 -2.33 -17.17
N LEU A 364 16.84 -2.93 -16.96
CA LEU A 364 17.00 -4.36 -16.70
C LEU A 364 17.67 -4.60 -15.36
N LEU A 365 17.26 -5.67 -14.71
CA LEU A 365 17.93 -6.20 -13.53
C LEU A 365 18.74 -7.44 -13.92
N GLU A 366 20.06 -7.34 -13.86
CA GLU A 366 20.98 -8.41 -14.19
C GLU A 366 21.50 -9.05 -12.89
N VAL A 367 20.99 -10.23 -12.53
CA VAL A 367 21.27 -10.92 -11.26
C VAL A 367 22.35 -11.97 -11.45
N HIS A 368 23.42 -11.89 -10.68
CA HIS A 368 24.42 -12.95 -10.51
C HIS A 368 24.21 -13.62 -9.15
N LEU A 369 23.96 -14.93 -9.15
CA LEU A 369 23.78 -15.71 -7.93
C LEU A 369 25.13 -16.00 -7.27
N LEU A 370 25.19 -15.88 -5.95
CA LEU A 370 26.38 -16.22 -5.17
C LEU A 370 26.38 -17.74 -4.95
N GLU A 371 27.50 -18.40 -5.23
CA GLU A 371 27.65 -19.83 -4.94
C GLU A 371 27.49 -20.11 -3.44
N PRO A 372 26.77 -21.19 -3.05
CA PRO A 372 26.73 -21.61 -1.66
C PRO A 372 28.14 -21.93 -1.18
N GLN A 373 28.54 -21.44 -0.01
CA GLN A 373 29.73 -21.96 0.65
C GLN A 373 29.43 -23.35 1.19
N GLY A 374 29.73 -24.36 0.38
CA GLY A 374 29.86 -25.75 0.79
C GLY A 374 31.33 -26.15 0.64
N GLU A 375 31.89 -26.68 1.72
CA GLU A 375 33.26 -27.16 1.87
C GLU A 375 33.79 -27.84 0.60
N ALA A 376 34.96 -27.39 0.14
CA ALA A 376 35.80 -28.21 -0.73
C ALA A 376 36.23 -29.44 0.08
N GLY A 377 35.40 -30.47 0.13
CA GLY A 377 35.82 -31.79 0.56
C GLY A 377 36.84 -32.28 -0.46
N GLU A 378 38.10 -32.31 -0.06
CA GLU A 378 39.13 -33.10 -0.72
C GLU A 378 38.65 -34.56 -0.77
N GLY A 379 38.06 -34.95 -1.89
CA GLY A 379 37.57 -36.29 -2.17
C GLY A 379 38.06 -36.70 -3.55
N GLN A 380 38.87 -37.74 -3.56
CA GLN A 380 39.67 -38.25 -4.67
C GLN A 380 38.96 -38.35 -6.02
N ALA A 381 39.77 -38.12 -7.04
CA ALA A 381 39.47 -38.37 -8.44
C ALA A 381 38.97 -39.80 -8.66
N ASP A 382 37.75 -39.91 -9.19
CA ASP A 382 37.41 -40.96 -10.14
C ASP A 382 36.44 -40.40 -11.19
N GLY A 383 36.77 -40.67 -12.45
CA GLY A 383 36.26 -40.04 -13.65
C GLY A 383 34.81 -40.37 -13.99
N GLN A 384 33.88 -39.87 -13.20
CA GLN A 384 32.51 -39.59 -13.64
C GLN A 384 32.21 -38.13 -13.35
N GLN A 385 32.16 -37.32 -14.41
CA GLN A 385 31.58 -35.97 -14.39
C GLN A 385 30.08 -36.07 -14.08
N SER A 386 29.77 -36.32 -12.82
CA SER A 386 28.48 -35.99 -12.24
C SER A 386 28.45 -34.46 -12.12
N SER A 387 27.94 -33.82 -13.16
CA SER A 387 27.39 -32.47 -13.13
C SER A 387 26.30 -32.41 -12.05
N ARG A 388 26.70 -32.26 -10.78
CA ARG A 388 25.82 -31.68 -9.76
C ARG A 388 25.92 -30.18 -9.89
N SER A 389 25.38 -29.68 -11.00
CA SER A 389 24.92 -28.30 -11.13
C SER A 389 23.83 -28.11 -10.08
N SER A 390 24.23 -27.76 -8.86
CA SER A 390 23.35 -27.37 -7.74
C SER A 390 22.63 -26.04 -8.00
N THR A 391 22.72 -25.50 -9.21
CA THR A 391 21.84 -24.45 -9.72
C THR A 391 20.42 -24.99 -9.88
N LEU A 392 19.64 -24.91 -8.79
CA LEU A 392 18.17 -24.91 -8.75
C LEU A 392 17.46 -26.02 -9.57
N PRO A 393 16.97 -27.10 -8.94
CA PRO A 393 16.06 -28.04 -9.61
C PRO A 393 14.68 -27.44 -10.00
N TYR A 394 14.39 -26.18 -9.63
CA TYR A 394 13.05 -25.58 -9.76
C TYR A 394 12.98 -24.25 -10.54
N LEU A 395 14.11 -23.74 -11.03
CA LEU A 395 14.13 -22.58 -11.90
C LEU A 395 14.78 -23.00 -13.20
N SER A 396 13.97 -23.55 -14.12
CA SER A 396 14.34 -23.46 -15.52
C SER A 396 14.43 -21.96 -15.82
N ALA A 397 15.65 -21.45 -16.03
CA ALA A 397 15.88 -20.11 -16.58
C ALA A 397 15.48 -20.06 -18.06
N GLU A 398 14.39 -20.74 -18.40
CA GLU A 398 13.75 -20.77 -19.69
C GLU A 398 12.94 -19.50 -19.86
N GLU A 399 12.99 -18.95 -21.06
CA GLU A 399 12.29 -17.74 -21.45
C GLU A 399 10.78 -17.90 -21.17
N GLY A 400 10.19 -16.96 -20.43
CA GLY A 400 8.78 -17.00 -20.02
C GLY A 400 8.52 -17.43 -18.58
N HIS A 401 9.46 -18.08 -17.90
CA HIS A 401 9.38 -18.34 -16.46
C HIS A 401 9.66 -17.05 -15.65
N GLY A 402 9.01 -16.93 -14.48
CA GLY A 402 9.11 -15.75 -13.62
C GLY A 402 9.95 -16.01 -12.37
N ALA A 403 10.53 -14.93 -11.82
CA ALA A 403 11.11 -14.94 -10.49
C ALA A 403 10.73 -13.67 -9.72
N ALA A 404 10.70 -13.79 -8.39
CA ALA A 404 10.66 -12.63 -7.52
C ALA A 404 12.10 -12.26 -7.12
N VAL A 405 12.44 -10.98 -7.20
CA VAL A 405 13.75 -10.49 -6.74
C VAL A 405 13.51 -9.51 -5.61
N ALA A 406 14.03 -9.82 -4.44
CA ALA A 406 14.05 -8.93 -3.30
C ALA A 406 15.33 -8.10 -3.32
N LEU A 407 15.20 -6.77 -3.32
CA LEU A 407 16.32 -5.85 -3.13
C LEU A 407 16.59 -5.72 -1.63
N LEU A 408 17.79 -6.10 -1.19
CA LEU A 408 18.18 -6.07 0.21
C LEU A 408 18.86 -4.76 0.57
N ASP A 409 19.88 -4.37 -0.21
CA ASP A 409 20.66 -3.17 0.04
C ASP A 409 21.32 -2.63 -1.24
N PHE A 410 21.57 -1.32 -1.28
CA PHE A 410 22.30 -0.67 -2.37
C PHE A 410 23.79 -0.67 -2.08
N LEU A 411 24.57 -1.31 -2.96
CA LEU A 411 26.01 -1.45 -2.78
C LEU A 411 26.77 -0.26 -3.35
N ARG A 412 26.49 0.13 -4.59
CA ARG A 412 27.18 1.25 -5.26
C ARG A 412 26.46 1.72 -6.53
N PRO A 413 26.71 2.95 -7.00
CA PRO A 413 26.29 3.40 -8.33
C PRO A 413 26.94 2.59 -9.47
N GLU A 414 26.39 2.72 -10.67
CA GLU A 414 27.02 2.20 -11.89
C GLU A 414 28.39 2.83 -12.12
N LYS A 415 29.32 2.04 -12.68
CA LYS A 415 30.70 2.43 -12.94
C LYS A 415 31.11 1.90 -14.32
N LYS A 416 31.79 2.72 -15.12
CA LYS A 416 32.47 2.28 -16.34
C LYS A 416 33.86 1.76 -15.99
N PHE A 417 34.29 0.70 -16.67
CA PHE A 417 35.61 0.09 -16.47
C PHE A 417 36.45 0.24 -17.73
N ASN A 418 37.74 0.48 -17.55
CA ASN A 418 38.67 0.68 -18.67
C ASN A 418 39.31 -0.63 -19.12
N SER A 419 39.22 -1.69 -18.31
CA SER A 419 39.74 -3.02 -18.64
C SER A 419 38.85 -4.15 -18.10
N LEU A 420 39.04 -5.35 -18.63
CA LEU A 420 38.34 -6.55 -18.15
C LEU A 420 38.76 -6.93 -16.71
N ASP A 421 40.02 -6.68 -16.35
CA ASP A 421 40.53 -7.03 -15.02
C ASP A 421 39.96 -6.11 -13.94
N GLU A 422 39.85 -4.80 -14.21
CA GLU A 422 39.15 -3.85 -13.33
C GLU A 422 37.69 -4.26 -13.09
N LEU A 423 37.00 -4.72 -14.14
CA LEU A 423 35.63 -5.21 -14.02
C LEU A 423 35.55 -6.44 -13.11
N LYS A 424 36.44 -7.43 -13.32
CA LYS A 424 36.47 -8.66 -12.51
C LYS A 424 36.76 -8.37 -11.04
N GLU A 425 37.69 -7.47 -10.75
CA GLU A 425 38.03 -7.08 -9.38
C GLU A 425 36.86 -6.38 -8.68
N GLN A 426 36.15 -5.49 -9.39
CA GLN A 426 34.96 -4.85 -8.84
C GLN A 426 33.83 -5.85 -8.61
N LEU A 427 33.60 -6.80 -9.53
CA LEU A 427 32.58 -7.83 -9.36
C LEU A 427 32.86 -8.71 -8.13
N LYS A 428 34.12 -9.07 -7.86
CA LYS A 428 34.51 -9.77 -6.63
C LYS A 428 34.18 -8.95 -5.38
N THR A 429 34.50 -7.66 -5.40
CA THR A 429 34.19 -6.74 -4.30
C THR A 429 32.69 -6.63 -4.06
N ASP A 430 31.88 -6.52 -5.12
CA ASP A 430 30.43 -6.43 -5.02
C ASP A 430 29.83 -7.73 -4.47
N CYS A 431 30.33 -8.89 -4.91
CA CYS A 431 29.93 -10.20 -4.40
C CYS A 431 30.26 -10.34 -2.91
N GLN A 432 31.44 -9.91 -2.48
CA GLN A 432 31.85 -9.96 -1.07
C GLN A 432 30.93 -9.11 -0.19
N ARG A 433 30.65 -7.86 -0.60
CA ARG A 433 29.71 -6.98 0.12
C ARG A 433 28.29 -7.55 0.15
N ALA A 434 27.83 -8.17 -0.92
CA ALA A 434 26.53 -8.83 -0.93
C ALA A 434 26.47 -9.97 0.10
N LYS A 435 27.54 -10.79 0.22
CA LYS A 435 27.62 -11.85 1.25
C LYS A 435 27.50 -11.29 2.66
N GLU A 436 28.21 -10.21 2.96
CA GLU A 436 28.14 -9.52 4.26
C GLU A 436 26.69 -9.07 4.58
N VAL A 437 25.97 -8.53 3.60
CA VAL A 437 24.55 -8.15 3.76
C VAL A 437 23.69 -9.37 4.08
N HIS A 438 23.88 -10.50 3.39
CA HIS A 438 23.13 -11.73 3.66
C HIS A 438 23.44 -12.32 5.04
N GLU A 439 24.70 -12.31 5.47
CA GLU A 439 25.12 -12.75 6.81
C GLU A 439 24.52 -11.89 7.92
N ALA A 440 24.55 -10.56 7.75
CA ALA A 440 23.92 -9.63 8.69
C ALA A 440 22.41 -9.88 8.82
N ARG A 441 21.71 -10.14 7.70
CA ARG A 441 20.27 -10.44 7.73
C ARG A 441 19.95 -11.79 8.36
N ARG A 442 20.77 -12.82 8.13
CA ARG A 442 20.62 -14.12 8.81
C ARG A 442 20.81 -13.98 10.33
N SER A 443 21.79 -13.18 10.75
CA SER A 443 22.12 -12.96 12.16
C SER A 443 21.10 -12.10 12.91
N ALA A 444 20.45 -11.15 12.22
CA ALA A 444 19.50 -10.23 12.83
C ALA A 444 18.15 -10.88 13.25
N GLY A 445 17.86 -12.11 12.82
CA GLY A 445 16.55 -12.75 13.01
C GLY A 445 15.44 -12.05 12.20
N PHE A 446 14.45 -12.81 11.74
CA PHE A 446 13.34 -12.26 10.94
C PHE A 446 12.51 -11.27 11.78
N LEU A 447 12.75 -9.96 11.59
CA LEU A 447 12.09 -8.81 12.23
C LEU A 447 10.68 -9.10 12.80
N PRO A 448 10.56 -9.43 14.11
CA PRO A 448 9.28 -9.41 14.81
C PRO A 448 9.00 -8.00 15.38
N ALA A 449 10.02 -7.15 15.48
CA ALA A 449 9.97 -5.89 16.23
C ALA A 449 9.28 -4.72 15.51
N PHE A 450 9.04 -4.82 14.19
CA PHE A 450 8.50 -3.69 13.44
C PHE A 450 7.00 -3.50 13.65
N LYS A 451 6.20 -4.58 13.60
CA LYS A 451 4.73 -4.49 13.82
C LYS A 451 4.35 -4.24 15.28
N SER A 452 5.19 -4.64 16.24
CA SER A 452 4.92 -4.42 17.67
C SER A 452 5.11 -2.96 18.11
N GLN A 453 5.83 -2.14 17.34
CA GLN A 453 6.00 -0.71 17.64
C GLN A 453 4.84 0.17 17.16
N PHE A 454 3.89 -0.39 16.39
CA PHE A 454 2.73 0.34 15.86
C PHE A 454 1.37 -0.22 16.34
N LYS A 455 1.37 -1.28 17.16
CA LYS A 455 0.21 -1.70 17.96
C LYS A 455 0.22 -0.95 19.28
#